data_AF-A0A0G0JQD9-F1
#
_entry.id   AF-A0A0G0JQD9-F1
#
_cell.length_a   1.000
_cell.length_b   1.000
_cell.length_c   1.000
_cell.angle_alpha   90.00
_cell.angle_beta   90.00
_cell.angle_gamma   90.00
#
_symmetry.space_group_name_H-M   'P 1'
#
loop_
_entity.id
_entity.type
_entity.pdbx_description
1 polymer ?
#
loop_
_entity_poly.entity_id
_entity_poly.type
_entity_poly.pdbx_seq_one_letter_code
_entity_poly.pdbx_strand_id
1 'polypeptide(L)'
;MPSIDDVFQEQFTAIDALIMQNNLKDAYAAALNILQIDPYNSKAQKYKTNIEKMIKKHNDEFVDKEIAKLKEMQKQGQTKEALIKLNQLIGMMPDSKKLLDFLIETQKEYRKVEEKNKGKELKELAAQLKSLIEANNLEKALDMCSELLNSNPRNAEIINLCRKVRWVVIDKKLESKKSLFDSNKYEDILNFLYGLKRIESTHKGLEKLIRNVNAKLYAKQMDEKRDFILKAKEDINYLYQMSKYEECVKASNELLHMDPKNSFAKRMIAKAGKKFDSKVRKELLAQMKEHKLQVDPNKKDDYIKL
;
A
#
# COMPACT_ATOMS: atom_id res chain seq x y z
N MET A 1 -54.03 26.69 70.16
CA MET A 1 -53.16 26.07 69.14
C MET A 1 -54.06 25.71 67.98
N PRO A 2 -53.71 26.09 66.74
CA PRO A 2 -54.42 25.61 65.56
C PRO A 2 -54.41 24.08 65.55
N SER A 3 -55.49 23.47 65.07
CA SER A 3 -55.53 22.02 64.89
C SER A 3 -54.57 21.62 63.76
N ILE A 4 -54.13 20.37 63.77
CA ILE A 4 -53.31 19.82 62.68
C ILE A 4 -54.03 19.97 61.33
N ASP A 5 -55.37 19.88 61.33
CA ASP A 5 -56.21 20.08 60.15
C ASP A 5 -56.19 21.53 59.65
N ASP A 6 -56.14 22.52 60.54
CA ASP A 6 -56.00 23.94 60.18
C ASP A 6 -54.66 24.22 59.51
N VAL A 7 -53.57 23.64 60.06
CA VAL A 7 -52.21 23.76 59.51
C VAL A 7 -52.12 23.12 58.13
N PHE A 8 -52.74 21.95 57.93
CA PHE A 8 -52.76 21.31 56.61
C PHE A 8 -53.58 22.11 55.59
N GLN A 9 -54.68 22.76 55.99
CA GLN A 9 -55.45 23.56 55.04
C GLN A 9 -54.73 24.80 54.56
N GLU A 10 -53.99 25.50 55.43
CA GLU A 10 -53.12 26.59 55.01
C GLU A 10 -52.06 26.10 54.02
N GLN A 11 -51.46 24.94 54.28
CA GLN A 11 -50.46 24.34 53.38
C GLN A 11 -51.05 23.91 52.03
N PHE A 12 -52.26 23.35 52.00
CA PHE A 12 -52.93 23.03 50.74
C PHE A 12 -53.27 24.29 49.93
N THR A 13 -53.71 25.35 50.61
CA THR A 13 -53.97 26.65 49.96
C THR A 13 -52.68 27.23 49.37
N ALA A 14 -51.55 27.08 50.06
CA ALA A 14 -50.24 27.48 49.55
C ALA A 14 -49.81 26.64 48.33
N ILE A 15 -50.06 25.33 48.33
CA ILE A 15 -49.80 24.47 47.16
C ILE A 15 -50.64 24.93 45.96
N ASP A 16 -51.93 25.21 46.14
CA ASP A 16 -52.79 25.71 45.06
C ASP A 16 -52.26 27.02 44.47
N ALA A 17 -51.84 27.96 45.32
CA ALA A 17 -51.25 29.22 44.89
C ALA A 17 -49.94 29.01 44.09
N LEU A 18 -49.08 28.10 44.53
CA LEU A 18 -47.83 27.75 43.82
C LEU A 18 -48.11 27.11 42.47
N ILE A 19 -49.13 26.25 42.37
CA ILE A 19 -49.58 25.66 41.10
C ILE A 19 -50.11 26.74 40.16
N MET A 20 -50.94 27.68 40.65
CA MET A 20 -51.47 28.79 39.85
C MET A 20 -50.36 29.70 39.30
N GLN A 21 -49.27 29.86 40.05
CA GLN A 21 -48.09 30.62 39.63
C GLN A 21 -47.13 29.81 38.75
N ASN A 22 -47.47 28.56 38.40
CA ASN A 22 -46.62 27.62 37.67
C ASN A 22 -45.28 27.31 38.37
N ASN A 23 -45.20 27.51 39.70
CA ASN A 23 -44.03 27.16 40.50
C ASN A 23 -44.14 25.71 40.99
N LEU A 24 -44.05 24.79 40.03
CA LEU A 24 -44.29 23.36 40.26
C LEU A 24 -43.25 22.71 41.18
N LYS A 25 -42.02 23.24 41.21
CA LYS A 25 -40.95 22.73 42.08
C LYS A 25 -41.29 22.95 43.55
N ASP A 26 -41.68 24.18 43.90
CA ASP A 26 -41.99 24.53 45.28
C ASP A 26 -43.33 23.92 45.70
N ALA A 27 -44.31 23.84 44.78
CA ALA A 27 -45.56 23.11 45.02
C ALA A 27 -45.30 21.63 45.36
N TYR A 28 -44.39 20.98 44.63
CA TYR A 28 -44.02 19.58 44.87
C TYR A 28 -43.33 19.40 46.22
N ALA A 29 -42.38 20.30 46.56
CA ALA A 29 -41.71 20.28 47.86
C ALA A 29 -42.69 20.47 49.02
N ALA A 30 -43.65 21.39 48.89
CA ALA A 30 -44.70 21.59 49.89
C ALA A 30 -45.59 20.35 50.07
N ALA A 31 -45.96 19.66 48.98
CA ALA A 31 -46.69 18.39 49.06
C ALA A 31 -45.87 17.28 49.74
N LEU A 32 -44.55 17.21 49.47
CA LEU A 32 -43.65 16.25 50.15
C LEU A 32 -43.51 16.53 51.64
N ASN A 33 -43.47 17.80 52.06
CA ASN A 33 -43.40 18.16 53.47
C ASN A 33 -44.64 17.66 54.25
N ILE A 34 -45.83 17.76 53.65
CA ILE A 34 -47.06 17.18 54.23
C ILE A 34 -46.93 15.66 54.34
N LEU A 35 -46.48 15.00 53.28
CA LEU A 35 -46.30 13.54 53.24
C LEU A 35 -45.19 13.03 54.18
N GLN A 36 -44.25 13.88 54.58
CA GLN A 36 -43.24 13.55 55.58
C GLN A 36 -43.85 13.48 56.99
N ILE A 37 -44.85 14.33 57.26
CA ILE A 37 -45.58 14.36 58.53
C ILE A 37 -46.67 13.29 58.55
N ASP A 38 -47.43 13.16 57.46
CA ASP A 38 -48.48 12.14 57.27
C ASP A 38 -48.34 11.45 55.89
N PRO A 39 -47.62 10.32 55.82
CA PRO A 39 -47.38 9.59 54.57
C PRO A 39 -48.66 9.07 53.88
N TYR A 40 -49.75 8.91 54.62
CA TYR A 40 -51.01 8.36 54.12
C TYR A 40 -52.04 9.43 53.76
N ASN A 41 -51.65 10.71 53.82
CA ASN A 41 -52.53 11.82 53.48
C ASN A 41 -52.99 11.77 52.02
N SER A 42 -54.24 11.34 51.79
CA SER A 42 -54.77 11.13 50.43
C SER A 42 -54.80 12.40 49.57
N LYS A 43 -55.00 13.58 50.19
CA LYS A 43 -55.02 14.87 49.48
C LYS A 43 -53.61 15.27 49.03
N ALA A 44 -52.62 15.14 49.91
CA ALA A 44 -51.22 15.40 49.57
C ALA A 44 -50.69 14.42 48.50
N GLN A 45 -51.07 13.13 48.56
CA GLN A 45 -50.73 12.16 47.51
C GLN A 45 -51.33 12.53 46.14
N LYS A 46 -52.58 13.03 46.12
CA LYS A 46 -53.21 13.56 44.91
C LYS A 46 -52.48 14.78 44.37
N TYR A 47 -52.08 15.73 45.23
CA TYR A 47 -51.27 16.88 44.82
C TYR A 47 -49.94 16.45 44.23
N LYS A 48 -49.18 15.59 44.91
CA LYS A 48 -47.90 15.03 44.42
C LYS A 48 -48.06 14.44 43.01
N THR A 49 -49.05 13.57 42.82
CA THR A 49 -49.31 12.89 41.54
C THR A 49 -49.72 13.89 40.44
N ASN A 50 -50.55 14.89 40.76
CA ASN A 50 -50.97 15.90 39.80
C ASN A 50 -49.82 16.80 39.40
N ILE A 51 -48.99 17.24 40.35
CA ILE A 51 -47.82 18.07 40.08
C ILE A 51 -46.79 17.29 39.25
N GLU A 52 -46.54 16.00 39.55
CA GLU A 52 -45.69 15.14 38.72
C GLU A 52 -46.19 15.05 37.27
N LYS A 53 -47.51 14.91 37.06
CA LYS A 53 -48.11 14.95 35.71
C LYS A 53 -47.90 16.30 35.03
N MET A 54 -48.03 17.41 35.75
CA MET A 54 -47.80 18.76 35.21
C MET A 54 -46.32 18.98 34.84
N ILE A 55 -45.40 18.58 35.72
CA ILE A 55 -43.95 18.63 35.45
C ILE A 55 -43.60 17.79 34.23
N LYS A 56 -44.12 16.55 34.16
CA LYS A 56 -43.91 15.67 33.01
C LYS A 56 -44.40 16.31 31.72
N LYS A 57 -45.61 16.86 31.72
CA LYS A 57 -46.16 17.57 30.55
C LYS A 57 -45.31 18.77 30.13
N HIS A 58 -44.89 19.59 31.09
CA HIS A 58 -44.03 20.74 30.83
C HIS A 58 -42.67 20.31 30.25
N ASN A 59 -42.06 19.25 30.80
CA ASN A 59 -40.82 18.69 30.29
C ASN A 59 -41.00 18.12 28.88
N ASP A 60 -42.09 17.41 28.61
CA ASP A 60 -42.41 16.89 27.28
C ASP A 60 -42.57 18.03 26.26
N GLU A 61 -43.24 19.13 26.61
CA GLU A 61 -43.40 20.31 25.77
C GLU A 61 -42.06 21.04 25.53
N PHE A 62 -41.22 21.14 26.55
CA PHE A 62 -39.87 21.68 26.44
C PHE A 62 -39.01 20.84 25.49
N VAL A 63 -39.02 19.51 25.68
CA VAL A 63 -38.33 18.55 24.81
C VAL A 63 -38.79 18.69 23.36
N ASP A 64 -40.10 18.79 23.11
CA ASP A 64 -40.64 18.93 21.75
C ASP A 64 -40.15 20.24 21.08
N LYS A 65 -40.12 21.35 21.83
CA LYS A 65 -39.58 22.63 21.33
C LYS A 65 -38.09 22.54 21.02
N GLU A 66 -37.30 21.93 21.88
CA GLU A 66 -35.86 21.78 21.65
C GLU A 66 -35.56 20.82 20.48
N ILE A 67 -36.29 19.70 20.37
CA ILE A 67 -36.20 18.81 19.20
C ILE A 67 -36.53 19.58 17.91
N ALA A 68 -37.56 20.44 17.90
CA ALA A 68 -37.89 21.24 16.73
C ALA A 68 -36.74 22.18 16.32
N LYS A 69 -36.09 22.85 17.28
CA LYS A 69 -34.90 23.68 17.02
C LYS A 69 -33.73 22.86 16.47
N LEU A 70 -33.48 21.68 17.03
CA LEU A 70 -32.40 20.81 16.57
C LEU A 70 -32.65 20.27 15.15
N LYS A 71 -33.90 19.94 14.82
CA LYS A 71 -34.29 19.57 13.45
C LYS A 71 -34.05 20.71 12.46
N GLU A 72 -34.28 21.94 12.87
CA GLU A 72 -33.99 23.11 12.02
C GLU A 72 -32.48 23.28 11.81
N MET A 73 -31.65 23.11 12.85
CA MET A 73 -30.19 23.09 12.71
C MET A 73 -29.71 22.01 11.74
N GLN A 74 -30.30 20.81 11.79
CA GLN A 74 -29.98 19.74 10.83
C GLN A 74 -30.30 20.12 9.39
N LYS A 75 -31.44 20.78 9.13
CA LYS A 75 -31.79 21.26 7.78
C LYS A 75 -30.81 22.31 7.27
N GLN A 76 -30.24 23.10 8.17
CA GLN A 76 -29.20 24.09 7.86
C GLN A 76 -27.81 23.46 7.68
N GLY A 77 -27.68 22.14 7.78
CA GLY A 77 -26.41 21.42 7.64
C GLY A 77 -25.55 21.41 8.91
N GLN A 78 -26.05 21.95 10.02
CA GLN A 78 -25.36 22.01 11.32
C GLN A 78 -25.58 20.73 12.14
N THR A 79 -25.48 19.57 11.50
CA THR A 79 -25.81 18.28 12.11
C THR A 79 -24.86 17.92 13.26
N LYS A 80 -23.59 18.34 13.19
CA LYS A 80 -22.59 18.12 14.26
C LYS A 80 -22.94 18.93 15.51
N GLU A 81 -23.24 20.22 15.32
CA GLU A 81 -23.61 21.14 16.38
C GLU A 81 -24.94 20.73 17.01
N ALA A 82 -25.90 20.24 16.20
CA ALA A 82 -27.15 19.67 16.69
C ALA A 82 -26.91 18.44 17.58
N LEU A 83 -26.00 17.54 17.19
CA LEU A 83 -25.65 16.36 17.99
C LEU A 83 -25.00 16.74 19.33
N ILE A 84 -24.13 17.76 19.35
CA ILE A 84 -23.50 18.27 20.59
C ILE A 84 -24.57 18.81 21.54
N LYS A 85 -25.47 19.68 21.05
CA LYS A 85 -26.57 20.23 21.86
C LYS A 85 -27.54 19.16 22.34
N LEU A 86 -27.84 18.16 21.50
CA LEU A 86 -28.70 17.03 21.87
C LEU A 86 -28.10 16.23 23.03
N ASN A 87 -26.80 15.96 23.01
CA ASN A 87 -26.12 15.28 24.12
C ASN A 87 -26.17 16.10 25.42
N GLN A 88 -26.08 17.44 25.33
CA GLN A 88 -26.26 18.31 26.50
C GLN A 88 -27.67 18.21 27.08
N LEU A 89 -28.71 18.21 26.23
CA LEU A 89 -30.11 18.05 26.66
C LEU A 89 -30.36 16.68 27.31
N ILE A 90 -29.77 15.62 26.76
CA ILE A 90 -29.85 14.27 27.35
C ILE A 90 -29.16 14.22 28.71
N GLY A 91 -28.05 14.93 28.89
CA GLY A 91 -27.40 15.06 30.21
C GLY A 91 -28.30 15.72 31.26
N MET A 92 -29.19 16.63 30.85
CA MET A 92 -30.17 17.27 31.73
C MET A 92 -31.44 16.43 31.95
N MET A 93 -31.82 15.61 30.98
CA MET A 93 -33.05 14.80 30.98
C MET A 93 -32.77 13.38 30.46
N PRO A 94 -32.03 12.55 31.22
CA PRO A 94 -31.58 11.24 30.76
C PRO A 94 -32.72 10.25 30.50
N ASP A 95 -33.84 10.40 31.21
CA ASP A 95 -35.00 9.50 31.11
C ASP A 95 -35.96 9.85 29.95
N SER A 96 -35.64 10.89 29.17
CA SER A 96 -36.49 11.31 28.05
C SER A 96 -36.33 10.39 26.85
N LYS A 97 -37.28 9.46 26.69
CA LYS A 97 -37.34 8.55 25.54
C LYS A 97 -37.32 9.30 24.19
N LYS A 98 -38.02 10.43 24.08
CA LYS A 98 -38.06 11.25 22.85
C LYS A 98 -36.66 11.75 22.47
N LEU A 99 -35.86 12.20 23.44
CA LEU A 99 -34.49 12.66 23.17
C LEU A 99 -33.58 11.50 22.76
N LEU A 100 -33.72 10.33 23.40
CA LEU A 100 -32.95 9.14 23.04
C LEU A 100 -33.29 8.62 21.64
N ASP A 101 -34.58 8.57 21.28
CA ASP A 101 -35.03 8.20 19.94
C ASP A 101 -34.47 9.19 18.89
N PHE A 102 -34.52 10.50 19.20
CA PHE A 102 -33.98 11.54 18.33
C PHE A 102 -32.45 11.51 18.23
N LEU A 103 -31.74 11.05 19.27
CA LEU A 103 -30.29 10.85 19.24
C LEU A 103 -29.91 9.78 18.21
N ILE A 104 -30.62 8.66 18.20
CA ILE A 104 -30.38 7.57 17.24
C ILE A 104 -30.58 8.07 15.81
N GLU A 105 -31.66 8.81 15.55
CA GLU A 105 -31.94 9.42 14.24
C GLU A 105 -30.83 10.41 13.84
N THR A 106 -30.45 11.31 14.74
CA THR A 106 -29.43 12.34 14.51
C THR A 106 -28.05 11.73 14.25
N GLN A 107 -27.66 10.70 15.00
CA GLN A 107 -26.40 9.99 14.79
C GLN A 107 -26.37 9.30 13.42
N LYS A 108 -27.48 8.68 13.00
CA LYS A 108 -27.60 8.06 11.68
C LYS A 108 -27.44 9.10 10.56
N GLU A 109 -28.07 10.25 10.70
CA GLU A 109 -27.98 11.32 9.72
C GLU A 109 -26.57 11.94 9.68
N TYR A 110 -25.94 12.16 10.85
CA TYR A 110 -24.56 12.63 10.94
C TYR A 110 -23.59 11.70 10.19
N ARG A 111 -23.73 10.38 10.37
CA ARG A 111 -22.91 9.38 9.66
C ARG A 111 -23.06 9.49 8.14
N LYS A 112 -24.29 9.63 7.63
CA LYS A 112 -24.53 9.80 6.19
C LYS A 112 -23.90 11.09 5.65
N VAL A 113 -24.00 12.19 6.40
CA VAL A 113 -23.40 13.48 6.01
C VAL A 113 -21.88 13.35 5.97
N GLU A 114 -21.27 12.73 6.98
CA GLU A 114 -19.82 12.47 7.00
C GLU A 114 -19.37 11.58 5.84
N GLU A 115 -20.07 10.47 5.58
CA GLU A 115 -19.75 9.56 4.46
C GLU A 115 -19.86 10.29 3.12
N LYS A 116 -20.90 11.11 2.94
CA LYS A 116 -21.06 11.94 1.74
C LYS A 116 -19.93 12.95 1.58
N ASN A 117 -19.50 13.59 2.67
CA ASN A 117 -18.40 14.56 2.64
C ASN A 117 -17.07 13.88 2.32
N LYS A 118 -16.75 12.75 2.99
CA LYS A 118 -15.57 11.92 2.66
C LYS A 118 -15.58 11.49 1.19
N GLY A 119 -16.73 11.09 0.68
CA GLY A 119 -16.89 10.72 -0.73
C GLY A 119 -16.69 11.89 -1.71
N LYS A 120 -17.03 13.13 -1.31
CA LYS A 120 -16.75 14.33 -2.12
C LYS A 120 -15.26 14.67 -2.10
N GLU A 121 -14.64 14.70 -0.92
CA GLU A 121 -13.21 14.95 -0.76
C GLU A 121 -12.38 13.96 -1.59
N LEU A 122 -12.73 12.67 -1.54
CA LEU A 122 -12.04 11.66 -2.35
C LEU A 122 -12.21 11.90 -3.86
N LYS A 123 -13.39 12.35 -4.31
CA LYS A 123 -13.63 12.70 -5.72
C LYS A 123 -12.81 13.90 -6.15
N GLU A 124 -12.68 14.91 -5.30
CA GLU A 124 -11.85 16.09 -5.55
C GLU A 124 -10.38 15.72 -5.65
N LEU A 125 -9.87 14.91 -4.71
CA LEU A 125 -8.51 14.36 -4.76
C LEU A 125 -8.27 13.55 -6.04
N ALA A 126 -9.22 12.70 -6.44
CA ALA A 126 -9.13 11.95 -7.68
C ALA A 126 -9.10 12.86 -8.92
N ALA A 127 -9.87 13.94 -8.93
CA ALA A 127 -9.86 14.94 -10.00
C ALA A 127 -8.52 15.69 -10.07
N GLN A 128 -7.95 16.08 -8.93
CA GLN A 128 -6.65 16.71 -8.85
C GLN A 128 -5.54 15.77 -9.38
N LEU A 129 -5.49 14.52 -8.91
CA LEU A 129 -4.54 13.52 -9.41
C LEU A 129 -4.69 13.29 -10.92
N LYS A 130 -5.93 13.21 -11.42
CA LYS A 130 -6.20 13.08 -12.85
C LYS A 130 -5.66 14.28 -13.62
N SER A 131 -5.89 15.51 -13.15
CA SER A 131 -5.37 16.73 -13.79
C SER A 131 -3.84 16.75 -13.86
N LEU A 132 -3.15 16.28 -12.81
CA LEU A 132 -1.69 16.17 -12.80
C LEU A 132 -1.19 15.17 -13.85
N ILE A 133 -1.86 14.02 -13.96
CA ILE A 133 -1.55 12.99 -14.96
C ILE A 133 -1.79 13.52 -16.39
N GLU A 134 -2.90 14.21 -16.63
CA GLU A 134 -3.25 14.79 -17.93
C GLU A 134 -2.23 15.87 -18.32
N ALA A 135 -1.81 16.71 -17.38
CA ALA A 135 -0.73 17.70 -17.56
C ALA A 135 0.69 17.08 -17.63
N ASN A 136 0.80 15.75 -17.62
CA ASN A 136 2.07 15.00 -17.62
C ASN A 136 3.00 15.32 -16.43
N ASN A 137 2.46 15.86 -15.33
CA ASN A 137 3.17 16.12 -14.08
C ASN A 137 3.22 14.85 -13.23
N LEU A 138 3.84 13.80 -13.76
CA LEU A 138 3.78 12.45 -13.18
C LEU A 138 4.44 12.35 -11.80
N GLU A 139 5.57 13.04 -11.59
CA GLU A 139 6.26 13.03 -10.29
C GLU A 139 5.42 13.70 -9.20
N LYS A 140 4.81 14.86 -9.50
CA LYS A 140 3.87 15.51 -8.56
C LYS A 140 2.67 14.63 -8.21
N ALA A 141 2.16 13.85 -9.16
CA ALA A 141 1.09 12.89 -8.89
C ALA A 141 1.56 11.77 -7.94
N LEU A 142 2.80 11.29 -8.07
CA LEU A 142 3.39 10.30 -7.16
C LEU A 142 3.66 10.88 -5.77
N ASP A 143 4.15 12.12 -5.69
CA ASP A 143 4.38 12.83 -4.43
C ASP A 143 3.05 12.99 -3.66
N MET A 144 2.01 13.46 -4.34
CA MET A 144 0.67 13.60 -3.77
C MET A 144 0.12 12.24 -3.28
N CYS A 145 0.31 11.16 -4.05
CA CYS A 145 -0.06 9.82 -3.58
C CYS A 145 0.72 9.41 -2.31
N SER A 146 1.98 9.79 -2.20
CA SER A 146 2.82 9.45 -1.05
C SER A 146 2.38 10.21 0.19
N GLU A 147 2.08 11.51 0.06
CA GLU A 147 1.49 12.32 1.13
C GLU A 147 0.16 11.74 1.61
N LEU A 148 -0.75 11.42 0.67
CA LEU A 148 -2.07 10.86 1.00
C LEU A 148 -1.97 9.53 1.76
N LEU A 149 -1.05 8.66 1.35
CA LEU A 149 -0.81 7.37 2.02
C LEU A 149 -0.16 7.55 3.39
N ASN A 150 0.72 8.54 3.57
CA ASN A 150 1.34 8.83 4.86
C ASN A 150 0.31 9.36 5.87
N SER A 151 -0.59 10.24 5.43
CA SER A 151 -1.66 10.77 6.28
C SER A 151 -2.79 9.76 6.53
N ASN A 152 -3.00 8.80 5.63
CA ASN A 152 -4.12 7.86 5.68
C ASN A 152 -3.71 6.40 5.40
N PRO A 153 -2.78 5.81 6.18
CA PRO A 153 -2.13 4.54 5.83
C PRO A 153 -3.06 3.32 5.81
N ARG A 154 -4.25 3.42 6.40
CA ARG A 154 -5.24 2.33 6.48
C ARG A 154 -6.51 2.60 5.66
N ASN A 155 -6.59 3.73 4.96
CA ASN A 155 -7.76 4.04 4.15
C ASN A 155 -7.70 3.27 2.82
N ALA A 156 -8.55 2.24 2.70
CA ALA A 156 -8.59 1.37 1.53
C ALA A 156 -8.93 2.11 0.23
N GLU A 157 -9.75 3.16 0.29
CA GLU A 157 -10.12 3.95 -0.89
C GLU A 157 -8.93 4.76 -1.40
N ILE A 158 -8.17 5.39 -0.50
CA ILE A 158 -6.93 6.11 -0.83
C ILE A 158 -5.85 5.16 -1.35
N ILE A 159 -5.69 3.99 -0.72
CA ILE A 159 -4.75 2.95 -1.19
C ILE A 159 -5.08 2.54 -2.63
N ASN A 160 -6.35 2.27 -2.91
CA ASN A 160 -6.78 1.87 -4.25
C ASN A 160 -6.66 3.01 -5.27
N LEU A 161 -6.95 4.26 -4.88
CA LEU A 161 -6.78 5.44 -5.73
C LEU A 161 -5.30 5.61 -6.11
N CYS A 162 -4.39 5.60 -5.13
CA CYS A 162 -2.96 5.75 -5.35
C CYS A 162 -2.38 4.61 -6.21
N ARG A 163 -2.86 3.37 -6.01
CA ARG A 163 -2.48 2.24 -6.88
C ARG A 163 -2.87 2.49 -8.34
N LYS A 164 -4.10 2.94 -8.60
CA LYS A 164 -4.56 3.26 -9.97
C LYS A 164 -3.71 4.37 -10.60
N VAL A 165 -3.38 5.41 -9.84
CA VAL A 165 -2.49 6.48 -10.32
C VAL A 165 -1.11 5.93 -10.70
N ARG A 166 -0.49 5.14 -9.82
CA ARG A 166 0.82 4.52 -10.08
C ARG A 166 0.81 3.65 -11.35
N TRP A 167 -0.28 2.90 -11.60
CA TRP A 167 -0.44 2.13 -12.84
C TRP A 167 -0.45 3.04 -14.07
N VAL A 168 -1.26 4.10 -14.06
CA VAL A 168 -1.32 5.04 -15.19
C VAL A 168 0.03 5.74 -15.41
N VAL A 169 0.75 6.07 -14.34
CA VAL A 169 2.12 6.63 -14.43
C VAL A 169 3.08 5.64 -15.08
N ILE A 170 3.03 4.36 -14.71
CA ILE A 170 3.83 3.30 -15.32
C ILE A 170 3.50 3.19 -16.82
N ASP A 171 2.22 3.13 -17.19
CA ASP A 171 1.80 3.02 -18.59
C ASP A 171 2.27 4.22 -19.43
N LYS A 172 2.15 5.45 -18.90
CA LYS A 172 2.69 6.65 -19.56
C LYS A 172 4.20 6.63 -19.71
N LYS A 173 4.93 6.20 -18.67
CA LYS A 173 6.40 6.07 -18.73
C LYS A 173 6.79 5.02 -19.78
N LEU A 174 6.09 3.89 -19.85
CA LEU A 174 6.30 2.87 -20.88
C LEU A 174 6.10 3.43 -22.28
N GLU A 175 4.99 4.13 -22.54
CA GLU A 175 4.70 4.72 -23.87
C GLU A 175 5.75 5.77 -24.24
N SER A 176 6.17 6.63 -23.31
CA SER A 176 7.20 7.65 -23.57
C SER A 176 8.57 7.07 -23.96
N LYS A 177 8.82 5.79 -23.63
CA LYS A 177 10.06 5.08 -23.88
C LYS A 177 9.90 3.96 -24.92
N LYS A 178 8.85 3.99 -25.74
CA LYS A 178 8.59 2.99 -26.78
C LYS A 178 9.79 2.71 -27.70
N SER A 179 10.50 3.76 -28.13
CA SER A 179 11.70 3.63 -28.96
C SER A 179 12.85 2.86 -28.29
N LEU A 180 12.92 2.86 -26.95
CA LEU A 180 13.89 2.03 -26.22
C LEU A 180 13.59 0.54 -26.42
N PHE A 181 12.32 0.16 -26.47
CA PHE A 181 11.87 -1.23 -26.66
C PHE A 181 12.05 -1.75 -28.09
N ASP A 182 12.15 -0.85 -29.06
CA ASP A 182 12.49 -1.17 -30.44
C ASP A 182 14.01 -1.36 -30.65
N SER A 183 14.82 -1.09 -29.62
CA SER A 183 16.27 -1.26 -29.64
C SER A 183 16.73 -2.64 -29.13
N ASN A 184 17.98 -3.01 -29.43
CA ASN A 184 18.64 -4.22 -28.90
C ASN A 184 19.41 -3.97 -27.59
N LYS A 185 19.10 -2.88 -26.88
CA LYS A 185 19.72 -2.49 -25.61
C LYS A 185 18.99 -3.12 -24.42
N TYR A 186 19.03 -4.45 -24.34
CA TYR A 186 18.20 -5.20 -23.39
C TYR A 186 18.51 -4.89 -21.93
N GLU A 187 19.76 -4.61 -21.58
CA GLU A 187 20.20 -4.21 -20.25
C GLU A 187 19.58 -2.87 -19.83
N ASP A 188 19.60 -1.88 -20.73
CA ASP A 188 18.98 -0.58 -20.50
C ASP A 188 17.46 -0.70 -20.33
N ILE A 189 16.82 -1.54 -21.16
CA ILE A 189 15.39 -1.84 -21.04
C ILE A 189 15.10 -2.45 -19.66
N LEU A 190 15.88 -3.44 -19.21
CA LEU A 190 15.67 -4.08 -17.91
C LEU A 190 15.87 -3.10 -16.75
N ASN A 191 16.90 -2.28 -16.78
CA ASN A 191 17.14 -1.24 -15.78
C ASN A 191 15.95 -0.27 -15.68
N PHE A 192 15.41 0.15 -16.82
CA PHE A 192 14.21 0.98 -16.88
C PHE A 192 12.99 0.27 -16.27
N LEU A 193 12.72 -0.98 -16.66
CA LEU A 193 11.60 -1.77 -16.14
C LEU A 193 11.69 -2.03 -14.64
N TYR A 194 12.89 -2.29 -14.10
CA TYR A 194 13.09 -2.44 -12.66
C TYR A 194 12.88 -1.13 -11.90
N GLY A 195 13.21 0.01 -12.51
CA GLY A 195 12.83 1.33 -11.98
C GLY A 195 11.31 1.48 -11.83
N LEU A 196 10.55 1.07 -12.85
CA LEU A 196 9.08 1.08 -12.80
C LEU A 196 8.54 0.09 -11.75
N LYS A 197 9.19 -1.05 -11.54
CA LYS A 197 8.78 -2.06 -10.54
C LYS A 197 8.85 -1.51 -9.11
N ARG A 198 9.73 -0.55 -8.83
CA ARG A 198 9.81 0.14 -7.54
C ARG A 198 8.62 1.07 -7.29
N ILE A 199 7.98 1.59 -8.34
CA ILE A 199 6.78 2.43 -8.22
C ILE A 199 5.58 1.56 -7.82
N GLU A 200 5.36 0.45 -8.52
CA GLU A 200 4.29 -0.49 -8.20
C GLU A 200 4.67 -1.91 -8.66
N SER A 201 4.88 -2.79 -7.69
CA SER A 201 5.33 -4.16 -7.94
C SER A 201 4.22 -5.08 -8.46
N THR A 202 2.95 -4.73 -8.24
CA THR A 202 1.79 -5.54 -8.64
C THR A 202 1.28 -5.24 -10.06
N HIS A 203 2.01 -4.44 -10.84
CA HIS A 203 1.64 -4.08 -12.21
C HIS A 203 1.70 -5.28 -13.16
N LYS A 204 0.54 -5.82 -13.56
CA LYS A 204 0.42 -7.08 -14.32
C LYS A 204 1.21 -7.11 -15.63
N GLY A 205 1.27 -5.99 -16.35
CA GLY A 205 2.00 -5.90 -17.62
C GLY A 205 3.53 -5.94 -17.47
N LEU A 206 4.03 -5.49 -16.32
CA LEU A 206 5.46 -5.23 -16.13
C LEU A 206 6.26 -6.53 -15.99
N GLU A 207 5.75 -7.50 -15.23
CA GLU A 207 6.43 -8.78 -15.03
C GLU A 207 6.53 -9.60 -16.31
N LYS A 208 5.49 -9.56 -17.15
CA LYS A 208 5.52 -10.20 -18.47
C LYS A 208 6.58 -9.56 -19.36
N LEU A 209 6.65 -8.24 -19.36
CA LEU A 209 7.63 -7.49 -20.15
C LEU A 209 9.07 -7.78 -19.71
N ILE A 210 9.33 -7.76 -18.40
CA ILE A 210 10.65 -8.13 -17.81
C ILE A 210 11.06 -9.53 -18.24
N ARG A 211 10.15 -10.53 -18.14
CA ARG A 211 10.45 -11.90 -18.57
C ARG A 211 10.79 -11.98 -20.06
N ASN A 212 10.03 -11.29 -20.91
CA ASN A 212 10.27 -11.29 -22.35
C ASN A 212 11.63 -10.67 -22.70
N VAL A 213 11.99 -9.55 -22.07
CA VAL A 213 13.28 -8.88 -22.33
C VAL A 213 14.45 -9.73 -21.83
N ASN A 214 14.34 -10.36 -20.66
CA ASN A 214 15.34 -11.30 -20.16
C ASN A 214 15.56 -12.47 -21.13
N ALA A 215 14.48 -13.03 -21.69
CA ALA A 215 14.58 -14.12 -22.67
C ALA A 215 15.33 -13.68 -23.94
N LYS A 216 15.06 -12.47 -24.45
CA LYS A 216 15.77 -11.90 -25.60
C LYS A 216 17.25 -11.63 -25.31
N LEU A 217 17.56 -11.09 -24.12
CA LEU A 217 18.93 -10.87 -23.69
C LEU A 217 19.70 -12.20 -23.63
N TYR A 218 19.09 -13.22 -23.04
CA TYR A 218 19.68 -14.55 -22.98
C TYR A 218 19.91 -15.15 -24.38
N ALA A 219 18.94 -15.02 -25.28
CA ALA A 219 19.10 -15.48 -26.67
C ALA A 219 20.27 -14.77 -27.38
N LYS A 220 20.38 -13.44 -27.26
CA LYS A 220 21.49 -12.66 -27.80
C LYS A 220 22.85 -13.14 -27.26
N GLN A 221 22.95 -13.36 -25.95
CA GLN A 221 24.18 -13.86 -25.32
C GLN A 221 24.55 -15.27 -25.82
N MET A 222 23.56 -16.13 -26.09
CA MET A 222 23.78 -17.45 -26.64
C MET A 222 24.24 -17.41 -28.11
N ASP A 223 23.70 -16.49 -28.91
CA ASP A 223 24.14 -16.27 -30.29
C ASP A 223 25.57 -15.70 -30.33
N GLU A 224 25.88 -14.69 -29.52
CA GLU A 224 27.24 -14.15 -29.38
C GLU A 224 28.23 -15.23 -28.94
N LYS A 225 27.84 -16.08 -27.99
CA LYS A 225 28.64 -17.24 -27.58
C LYS A 225 28.84 -18.21 -28.73
N ARG A 226 27.82 -18.49 -29.54
CA ARG A 226 27.90 -19.40 -30.68
C ARG A 226 28.86 -18.86 -31.75
N ASP A 227 28.75 -17.58 -32.10
CA ASP A 227 29.61 -16.92 -33.07
C ASP A 227 31.05 -16.89 -32.61
N PHE A 228 31.27 -16.58 -31.32
CA PHE A 228 32.59 -16.67 -30.70
C PHE A 228 33.18 -18.09 -30.84
N ILE A 229 32.41 -19.13 -30.50
CA ILE A 229 32.85 -20.52 -30.61
C ILE A 229 33.18 -20.88 -32.06
N LEU A 230 32.39 -20.42 -33.04
CA LEU A 230 32.63 -20.68 -34.45
C LEU A 230 33.95 -20.05 -34.91
N LYS A 231 34.15 -18.76 -34.63
CA LYS A 231 35.38 -18.05 -34.98
C LYS A 231 36.61 -18.66 -34.31
N ALA A 232 36.52 -19.01 -33.03
CA ALA A 232 37.60 -19.71 -32.33
C ALA A 232 37.97 -21.04 -33.00
N LYS A 233 36.99 -21.79 -33.51
CA LYS A 233 37.28 -23.04 -34.26
C LYS A 233 38.01 -22.79 -35.57
N GLU A 234 37.64 -21.73 -36.29
CA GLU A 234 38.32 -21.32 -37.53
C GLU A 234 39.77 -20.92 -37.25
N ASP A 235 40.00 -20.09 -36.23
CA ASP A 235 41.33 -19.65 -35.81
C ASP A 235 42.22 -20.82 -35.38
N ILE A 236 41.68 -21.76 -34.58
CA ILE A 236 42.39 -22.98 -34.16
C ILE A 236 42.78 -23.84 -35.38
N ASN A 237 41.88 -24.02 -36.34
CA ASN A 237 42.18 -24.77 -37.57
C ASN A 237 43.28 -24.09 -38.38
N TYR A 238 43.21 -22.76 -38.52
CA TYR A 238 44.21 -21.97 -39.24
C TYR A 238 45.60 -22.07 -38.58
N LEU A 239 45.68 -21.90 -37.26
CA LEU A 239 46.94 -22.05 -36.51
C LEU A 239 47.55 -23.45 -36.70
N TYR A 240 46.71 -24.49 -36.68
CA TYR A 240 47.15 -25.86 -36.95
C TYR A 240 47.71 -26.03 -38.36
N GLN A 241 47.03 -25.49 -39.38
CA GLN A 241 47.47 -25.54 -40.78
C GLN A 241 48.80 -24.81 -40.98
N MET A 242 49.00 -23.68 -40.31
CA MET A 242 50.26 -22.92 -40.32
C MET A 242 51.37 -23.54 -39.46
N SER A 243 51.17 -24.75 -38.93
CA SER A 243 52.11 -25.46 -38.04
C SER A 243 52.51 -24.68 -36.77
N LYS A 244 51.66 -23.74 -36.35
CA LYS A 244 51.77 -22.98 -35.08
C LYS A 244 51.08 -23.77 -33.96
N TYR A 245 51.68 -24.91 -33.61
CA TYR A 245 51.02 -25.91 -32.77
C TYR A 245 50.88 -25.48 -31.30
N GLU A 246 51.82 -24.70 -30.76
CA GLU A 246 51.75 -24.22 -29.37
C GLU A 246 50.58 -23.24 -29.20
N GLU A 247 50.47 -22.27 -30.12
CA GLU A 247 49.38 -21.30 -30.14
C GLU A 247 48.03 -21.98 -30.40
N CYS A 248 47.99 -23.01 -31.25
CA CYS A 248 46.81 -23.84 -31.46
C CYS A 248 46.34 -24.52 -30.16
N VAL A 249 47.25 -25.02 -29.32
CA VAL A 249 46.92 -25.61 -28.01
C VAL A 249 46.40 -24.53 -27.06
N LYS A 250 47.06 -23.36 -27.00
CA LYS A 250 46.61 -22.22 -26.16
C LYS A 250 45.20 -21.77 -26.53
N ALA A 251 44.93 -21.47 -27.80
CA ALA A 251 43.62 -21.07 -28.28
C ALA A 251 42.53 -22.15 -28.05
N SER A 252 42.89 -23.43 -28.15
CA SER A 252 41.98 -24.53 -27.84
C SER A 252 41.64 -24.62 -26.34
N ASN A 253 42.59 -24.32 -25.45
CA ASN A 253 42.33 -24.26 -24.01
C ASN A 253 41.43 -23.07 -23.64
N GLU A 254 41.64 -21.89 -24.26
CA GLU A 254 40.77 -20.73 -24.08
C GLU A 254 39.31 -21.04 -24.49
N LEU A 255 39.12 -21.75 -25.61
CA LEU A 255 37.80 -22.21 -26.03
C LEU A 255 37.16 -23.16 -24.99
N LEU A 256 37.94 -24.03 -24.34
CA LEU A 256 37.44 -24.90 -23.27
C LEU A 256 37.08 -24.16 -21.98
N HIS A 257 37.66 -22.99 -21.70
CA HIS A 257 37.22 -22.17 -20.59
C HIS A 257 35.79 -21.63 -20.81
N MET A 258 35.41 -21.34 -22.05
CA MET A 258 34.05 -20.85 -22.40
C MET A 258 33.03 -21.97 -22.66
N ASP A 259 33.49 -23.10 -23.21
CA ASP A 259 32.70 -24.31 -23.42
C ASP A 259 33.48 -25.55 -22.97
N PRO A 260 33.42 -25.91 -21.67
CA PRO A 260 34.17 -27.04 -21.12
C PRO A 260 33.87 -28.40 -21.76
N LYS A 261 32.74 -28.50 -22.46
CA LYS A 261 32.29 -29.72 -23.14
C LYS A 261 32.63 -29.72 -24.63
N ASN A 262 33.37 -28.74 -25.13
CA ASN A 262 33.72 -28.63 -26.54
C ASN A 262 34.63 -29.78 -27.01
N SER A 263 34.07 -30.73 -27.76
CA SER A 263 34.81 -31.91 -28.25
C SER A 263 35.86 -31.56 -29.32
N PHE A 264 35.62 -30.50 -30.10
CA PHE A 264 36.56 -30.03 -31.11
C PHE A 264 37.86 -29.54 -30.47
N ALA A 265 37.76 -28.68 -29.46
CA ALA A 265 38.92 -28.12 -28.76
C ALA A 265 39.79 -29.22 -28.11
N LYS A 266 39.17 -30.17 -27.40
CA LYS A 266 39.87 -31.34 -26.81
C LYS A 266 40.66 -32.12 -27.85
N ARG A 267 40.05 -32.36 -29.01
CA ARG A 267 40.69 -33.07 -30.13
C ARG A 267 41.85 -32.28 -30.71
N MET A 268 41.72 -30.96 -30.85
CA MET A 268 42.78 -30.11 -31.39
C MET A 268 43.98 -30.02 -30.45
N ILE A 269 43.77 -29.93 -29.13
CA ILE A 269 44.84 -30.01 -28.14
C ILE A 269 45.66 -31.30 -28.32
N ALA A 270 44.99 -32.45 -28.37
CA ALA A 270 45.67 -33.73 -28.53
C ALA A 270 46.42 -33.85 -29.88
N LYS A 271 45.82 -33.35 -30.97
CA LYS A 271 46.45 -33.39 -32.31
C LYS A 271 47.64 -32.44 -32.42
N ALA A 272 47.48 -31.19 -31.98
CA ALA A 272 48.52 -30.17 -32.03
C ALA A 272 49.66 -30.49 -31.06
N GLY A 273 49.36 -30.93 -29.83
CA GLY A 273 50.37 -31.35 -28.85
C GLY A 273 51.28 -32.46 -29.40
N LYS A 274 50.71 -33.53 -29.97
CA LYS A 274 51.50 -34.60 -30.61
C LYS A 274 52.42 -34.08 -31.74
N LYS A 275 51.94 -33.12 -32.54
CA LYS A 275 52.73 -32.53 -33.63
C LYS A 275 53.82 -31.60 -33.11
N PHE A 276 53.52 -30.83 -32.08
CA PHE A 276 54.48 -29.98 -31.37
C PHE A 276 55.60 -30.81 -30.76
N ASP A 277 55.27 -31.84 -29.96
CA ASP A 277 56.25 -32.74 -29.34
C ASP A 277 57.14 -33.41 -30.39
N SER A 278 56.54 -33.87 -31.50
CA SER A 278 57.30 -34.46 -32.61
C SER A 278 58.22 -33.44 -33.29
N LYS A 279 57.82 -32.16 -33.39
CA LYS A 279 58.64 -31.09 -33.98
C LYS A 279 59.83 -30.77 -33.08
N VAL A 280 59.57 -30.53 -31.80
CA VAL A 280 60.60 -30.28 -30.77
C VAL A 280 61.60 -31.44 -30.72
N ARG A 281 61.14 -32.69 -30.71
CA ARG A 281 62.02 -33.86 -30.72
C ARG A 281 62.92 -33.93 -31.96
N LYS A 282 62.37 -33.60 -33.14
CA LYS A 282 63.17 -33.57 -34.38
C LYS A 282 64.21 -32.46 -34.37
N GLU A 283 63.86 -31.27 -33.89
CA GLU A 283 64.77 -30.13 -33.76
C GLU A 283 65.89 -30.44 -32.76
N LEU A 284 65.56 -31.04 -31.61
CA LEU A 284 66.54 -31.49 -30.62
C LEU A 284 67.50 -32.53 -31.21
N LEU A 285 66.99 -33.54 -31.91
CA LEU A 285 67.83 -34.55 -32.56
C LEU A 285 68.72 -33.94 -33.66
N ALA A 286 68.25 -32.93 -34.38
CA ALA A 286 69.04 -32.22 -35.39
C ALA A 286 70.19 -31.45 -34.72
N GLN A 287 69.91 -30.69 -33.66
CA GLN A 287 70.92 -29.97 -32.87
C GLN A 287 71.96 -30.93 -32.27
N MET A 288 71.52 -32.07 -31.72
CA MET A 288 72.43 -33.08 -31.17
C MET A 288 73.38 -33.66 -32.22
N LYS A 289 72.88 -33.93 -33.44
CA LYS A 289 73.70 -34.38 -34.57
C LYS A 289 74.69 -33.31 -35.02
N GLU A 290 74.26 -32.05 -35.08
CA GLU A 290 75.11 -30.91 -35.46
C GLU A 290 76.26 -30.70 -34.46
N HIS A 291 76.00 -30.94 -33.17
CA HIS A 291 77.01 -30.87 -32.10
C HIS A 291 77.79 -32.19 -31.87
N LYS A 292 77.69 -33.18 -32.77
CA LYS A 292 78.39 -34.49 -32.70
C LYS A 292 78.15 -35.27 -31.39
N LEU A 293 77.01 -35.10 -30.76
CA LEU A 293 76.63 -35.88 -29.58
C LEU A 293 76.01 -37.21 -30.04
N GLN A 294 76.67 -38.35 -29.78
CA GLN A 294 76.11 -39.68 -30.05
C GLN A 294 75.10 -40.06 -28.97
N VAL A 295 73.84 -40.32 -29.36
CA VAL A 295 72.86 -40.98 -28.49
C VAL A 295 72.09 -42.06 -29.27
N ASP A 296 71.95 -43.22 -28.63
CA ASP A 296 71.31 -44.43 -29.13
C ASP A 296 69.81 -44.20 -29.44
N PRO A 297 69.36 -44.41 -30.69
CA PRO A 297 67.98 -44.14 -31.11
C PRO A 297 66.93 -45.09 -30.52
N ASN A 298 67.31 -46.16 -29.81
CA ASN A 298 66.38 -47.16 -29.28
C ASN A 298 66.09 -47.07 -27.77
N LYS A 299 66.71 -46.14 -27.02
CA LYS A 299 66.35 -45.93 -25.61
C LYS A 299 65.14 -45.00 -25.48
N LYS A 300 63.99 -45.58 -25.11
CA LYS A 300 62.71 -44.86 -25.03
C LYS A 300 62.51 -44.02 -23.76
N ASP A 301 63.36 -44.12 -22.73
CA ASP A 301 62.99 -43.64 -21.39
C ASP A 301 63.98 -42.69 -20.68
N ASP A 302 65.08 -42.28 -21.30
CA ASP A 302 66.03 -41.34 -20.65
C ASP A 302 65.99 -39.97 -21.33
N TYR A 303 64.88 -39.24 -21.22
CA TYR A 303 64.90 -37.78 -21.35
C TYR A 303 64.93 -37.19 -19.94
N ILE A 304 66.04 -36.51 -19.64
CA ILE A 304 66.31 -35.79 -18.39
C ILE A 304 65.12 -34.90 -18.04
N LYS A 305 64.57 -35.08 -16.83
CA LYS A 305 63.74 -34.07 -16.17
C LYS A 305 64.60 -32.83 -15.94
N LEU A 306 64.33 -31.76 -16.68
CA LEU A 306 64.66 -30.39 -16.27
C LEU A 306 63.35 -29.72 -15.84
#